data_AF-A0A6N2M6M8-F1
#
_entry.id   AF-A0A6N2M6M8-F1
#
_cell.length_a   1.000
_cell.length_b   1.000
_cell.length_c   1.000
_cell.angle_alpha   90.00
_cell.angle_beta   90.00
_cell.angle_gamma   90.00
#
_symmetry.space_group_name_H-M   'P 1'
#
loop_
_entity.id
_entity.type
_entity.pdbx_description
1 polymer ?
#
loop_
_entity_poly.entity_id
_entity_poly.type
_entity_poly.pdbx_seq_one_letter_code
_entity_poly.pdbx_strand_id
1 'polypeptide(L)'
;MNFLSPGFVDFLARFSKWQAFKLATVSGFAEPLGVVLVAYLFPSSLSPEILEGLLASVGGVMAFLTLHEMLPLAFDYAGQKQAVKAVFFGMAFMSAR
;
A
#
# COMPACT_ATOMS: atom_id res chain seq x y z
N MET A 1 1.83 -13.77 8.11
CA MET A 1 3.26 -13.39 8.20
C MET A 1 3.34 -12.14 9.06
N ASN A 2 3.73 -12.26 10.33
CA ASN A 2 3.90 -11.06 11.16
C ASN A 2 5.16 -10.32 10.72
N PHE A 3 4.98 -9.16 10.09
CA PHE A 3 6.05 -8.22 9.75
C PHE A 3 6.87 -7.78 10.99
N LEU A 4 6.38 -8.08 12.19
CA LEU A 4 7.00 -7.81 13.49
C LEU A 4 7.76 -9.02 14.09
N SER A 5 7.92 -10.12 13.36
CA SER A 5 8.80 -11.21 13.81
C SER A 5 10.24 -10.69 13.94
N PRO A 6 10.94 -10.96 15.05
CA PRO A 6 12.30 -10.45 15.28
C PRO A 6 13.25 -10.79 14.13
N GLY A 7 13.14 -11.99 13.54
CA GLY A 7 13.97 -12.38 12.40
C GLY A 7 13.75 -11.59 11.11
N PHE A 8 12.57 -10.99 10.92
CA PHE A 8 12.27 -10.15 9.76
C PHE A 8 12.81 -8.73 9.92
N VAL A 9 12.71 -8.17 11.12
CA VAL A 9 13.27 -6.84 11.44
C VAL A 9 14.80 -6.87 11.33
N ASP A 10 15.44 -7.93 11.82
CA ASP A 10 16.89 -8.13 11.69
C ASP A 10 17.31 -8.30 10.22
N PHE A 11 16.50 -8.98 9.40
CA PHE A 11 16.73 -9.10 7.96
C PHE A 11 16.68 -7.73 7.27
N LEU A 12 15.68 -6.91 7.57
CA LEU A 12 15.56 -5.57 7.00
C LEU A 12 16.64 -4.60 7.51
N ALA A 13 17.05 -4.71 8.77
CA ALA A 13 18.10 -3.88 9.37
C ALA A 13 19.48 -4.08 8.71
N ARG A 14 19.71 -5.21 8.02
CA ARG A 14 20.94 -5.44 7.24
C ARG A 14 20.99 -4.65 5.92
N PHE A 15 19.87 -4.13 5.43
CA PHE A 15 19.88 -3.35 4.18
C PHE A 15 20.35 -1.92 4.43
N SER A 16 21.21 -1.43 3.53
CA SER A 16 21.52 0.00 3.49
C SER A 16 20.27 0.81 3.13
N LYS A 17 20.18 2.06 3.61
CA LYS A 17 19.06 2.97 3.33
C LYS A 17 18.73 3.07 1.83
N TRP A 18 19.78 3.07 1.00
CA TRP A 18 19.67 3.09 -0.46
C TRP A 18 19.06 1.81 -1.05
N GLN A 19 19.37 0.64 -0.49
CA GLN A 19 18.77 -0.61 -0.95
C GLN A 19 17.31 -0.71 -0.54
N ALA A 20 16.98 -0.33 0.70
CA ALA A 20 15.60 -0.29 1.17
C ALA A 20 14.73 0.64 0.30
N PHE A 21 15.25 1.81 -0.05
CA PHE A 21 14.57 2.74 -0.95
C PHE A 21 14.35 2.15 -2.35
N LYS A 22 15.38 1.51 -2.94
CA LYS A 22 15.27 0.86 -4.25
C LYS A 22 14.23 -0.25 -4.24
N LEU A 23 14.24 -1.12 -3.23
CA LEU A 23 13.26 -2.19 -3.09
C LEU A 23 11.84 -1.64 -2.95
N ALA A 24 11.63 -0.65 -2.08
CA ALA A 24 10.32 -0.03 -1.89
C ALA A 24 9.80 0.66 -3.16
N THR A 25 10.71 1.28 -3.92
CA THR A 25 10.37 1.93 -5.19
C THR A 25 9.97 0.89 -6.24
N VAL A 26 10.76 -0.18 -6.40
CA VAL A 26 10.44 -1.27 -7.35
C VAL A 26 9.14 -1.98 -6.97
N SER A 27 8.86 -2.19 -5.67
CA SER A 27 7.58 -2.75 -5.24
C SER A 27 6.42 -1.79 -5.54
N GLY A 28 6.62 -0.48 -5.35
CA GLY A 28 5.61 0.52 -5.71
C GLY A 28 5.29 0.56 -7.21
N PHE A 29 6.26 0.23 -8.07
CA PHE A 29 6.03 0.10 -9.52
C PHE A 29 5.20 -1.14 -9.90
N ALA A 30 5.01 -2.11 -9.01
CA ALA A 30 4.22 -3.30 -9.31
C ALA A 30 2.75 -2.97 -9.64
N GLU A 31 2.16 -1.99 -8.95
CA GLU A 31 0.78 -1.55 -9.19
C GLU A 31 0.55 -0.98 -10.60
N PRO A 32 1.27 0.06 -11.06
CA PRO A 32 1.10 0.60 -12.41
C PRO A 32 1.50 -0.42 -13.48
N LEU A 33 2.53 -1.25 -13.24
CA LEU A 33 2.90 -2.31 -14.16
C LEU A 33 1.78 -3.34 -14.33
N GLY A 34 1.09 -3.70 -13.25
CA GLY A 34 -0.08 -4.59 -13.29
C GLY A 34 -1.18 -4.02 -14.19
N VAL A 35 -1.50 -2.73 -14.05
CA VAL A 35 -2.50 -2.04 -14.89
C VAL A 35 -2.09 -2.07 -16.36
N VAL A 36 -0.84 -1.73 -16.68
CA VAL A 36 -0.33 -1.73 -18.07
C VAL A 36 -0.37 -3.13 -18.66
N LEU A 37 0.01 -4.15 -17.90
CA LEU A 37 0.04 -5.54 -18.34
C LEU A 37 -1.37 -6.07 -18.62
N VAL A 38 -2.33 -5.77 -17.74
CA VAL A 38 -3.76 -6.11 -17.95
C VAL A 38 -4.31 -5.38 -19.17
N ALA A 39 -4.02 -4.08 -19.33
CA ALA A 39 -4.46 -3.31 -20.50
C ALA A 39 -3.88 -3.85 -21.82
N TYR A 40 -2.66 -4.40 -21.81
CA TYR A 40 -2.04 -5.00 -22.98
C TYR A 40 -2.56 -6.41 -23.31
N LEU A 41 -2.80 -7.25 -22.29
CA LEU A 41 -3.29 -8.63 -22.46
C LEU A 41 -4.80 -8.69 -22.75
N PHE A 42 -5.58 -7.73 -22.25
CA PHE A 42 -7.02 -7.64 -22.44
C PHE A 42 -7.40 -6.31 -23.11
N PRO A 43 -7.00 -6.09 -24.38
CA PRO A 43 -7.34 -4.86 -25.12
C PRO A 43 -8.83 -4.78 -25.47
N SER A 44 -9.53 -5.92 -25.47
CA SER A 44 -10.97 -6.03 -25.62
C SER A 44 -11.63 -5.59 -24.32
N SER A 45 -12.06 -4.34 -24.27
CA SER A 45 -12.82 -3.65 -23.22
C SER A 45 -13.29 -4.56 -22.08
N LEU A 46 -12.57 -4.55 -20.94
CA LEU A 46 -13.13 -5.05 -19.69
C LEU A 46 -14.47 -4.35 -19.46
N SER A 47 -15.53 -5.13 -19.18
CA SER A 47 -16.82 -4.50 -18.91
C SER A 47 -16.67 -3.57 -17.69
N PRO A 48 -17.28 -2.38 -17.73
CA PRO A 48 -17.13 -1.40 -16.65
C PRO A 48 -17.54 -2.00 -15.30
N GLU A 49 -18.53 -2.89 -15.27
CA GLU A 49 -18.97 -3.57 -14.06
C GLU A 49 -17.89 -4.48 -13.45
N ILE A 50 -17.12 -5.21 -14.27
CA ILE A 50 -16.04 -6.06 -13.80
C ILE A 50 -14.88 -5.21 -13.28
N LEU A 51 -14.56 -4.11 -13.96
CA LEU A 51 -13.51 -3.19 -13.54
C LEU A 51 -13.87 -2.51 -12.22
N GLU A 52 -15.09 -2.00 -12.08
CA GLU A 52 -15.60 -1.42 -10.83
C GLU A 52 -15.60 -2.44 -9.69
N GLY A 53 -16.04 -3.67 -9.95
CA GLY A 53 -16.00 -4.76 -8.96
C GLY A 53 -14.58 -5.11 -8.50
N LEU A 54 -13.63 -5.17 -9.45
CA LEU A 54 -12.21 -5.39 -9.13
C LEU A 54 -11.63 -4.24 -8.32
N LEU A 55 -11.84 -2.99 -8.74
CA LEU A 55 -11.35 -1.81 -8.02
C LEU A 55 -11.96 -1.72 -6.61
N ALA A 56 -13.25 -2.02 -6.46
CA ALA A 56 -13.91 -2.08 -5.15
C ALA A 56 -13.29 -3.16 -4.26
N SER A 57 -13.00 -4.35 -4.81
CA SER A 57 -12.36 -5.44 -4.06
C SER A 57 -10.95 -5.09 -3.59
N VAL A 58 -10.12 -4.53 -4.47
CA VAL A 58 -8.75 -4.10 -4.16
C VAL A 58 -8.77 -2.95 -3.15
N GLY A 59 -9.65 -1.96 -3.33
CA GLY A 59 -9.85 -0.88 -2.38
C GLY A 59 -10.24 -1.38 -0.99
N GLY A 60 -11.13 -2.37 -0.91
CA GLY A 60 -11.52 -3.03 0.34
C GLY A 60 -10.34 -3.72 1.05
N VAL A 61 -9.53 -4.48 0.30
CA VAL A 61 -8.32 -5.14 0.85
C VAL A 61 -7.31 -4.10 1.36
N MET A 62 -7.07 -3.02 0.61
CA MET A 62 -6.13 -1.97 1.02
C MET A 62 -6.62 -1.20 2.25
N ALA A 63 -7.93 -0.94 2.36
CA ALA A 63 -8.51 -0.33 3.55
C ALA A 63 -8.34 -1.24 4.78
N PHE A 64 -8.61 -2.54 4.64
CA PHE A 64 -8.42 -3.51 5.71
C PHE A 64 -6.96 -3.58 6.16
N LEU A 65 -6.02 -3.74 5.22
CA LEU A 65 -4.58 -3.76 5.52
C LEU A 65 -4.11 -2.47 6.21
N THR A 66 -4.61 -1.32 5.74
CA THR A 66 -4.25 -0.03 6.35
C THR A 66 -4.71 0.05 7.80
N LEU A 67 -5.95 -0.38 8.10
CA LEU A 67 -6.51 -0.32 9.45
C LEU A 67 -5.95 -1.38 10.39
N HIS A 68 -5.69 -2.60 9.90
CA HIS A 68 -5.25 -3.72 10.73
C HIS A 68 -3.73 -3.85 10.87
N GLU A 69 -2.95 -3.36 9.91
CA GLU A 69 -1.49 -3.52 9.93
C GLU A 69 -0.78 -2.18 9.96
N MET A 70 -1.06 -1.29 8.99
CA MET A 70 -0.30 -0.03 8.88
C MET A 70 -0.62 0.97 9.99
N LEU A 71 -1.88 1.06 10.43
CA LEU A 71 -2.29 1.99 11.48
C LEU A 71 -1.76 1.60 12.87
N PRO A 72 -1.83 0.33 13.31
CA PRO A 72 -1.15 -0.11 14.54
C PRO A 72 0.36 0.13 14.48
N LEU A 73 0.99 -0.16 13.33
CA LEU A 73 2.41 0.12 13.12
C LEU A 73 2.71 1.62 13.28
N ALA A 74 1.88 2.50 12.71
CA ALA A 74 2.03 3.94 12.86
C ALA A 74 1.86 4.39 14.32
N PHE A 75 0.97 3.74 15.08
CA PHE A 75 0.81 4.01 16.52
C PHE A 75 2.05 3.59 17.31
N ASP A 76 2.64 2.45 17.00
CA ASP A 76 3.86 1.96 17.67
C ASP A 76 5.09 2.83 17.34
N TYR A 77 5.21 3.31 16.10
CA TYR A 77 6.37 4.09 15.66
C TYR A 77 6.29 5.60 15.95
N ALA A 78 5.14 6.23 15.73
CA ALA A 78 4.98 7.70 15.81
C ALA A 78 4.02 8.15 16.93
N GLY A 79 3.26 7.23 17.53
CA GLY A 79 2.27 7.53 18.55
C GLY A 79 0.89 7.88 17.99
N GLN A 80 -0.14 7.55 18.76
CA GLN A 80 -1.55 7.62 18.36
C GLN A 80 -1.99 9.01 17.84
N LYS A 81 -1.61 10.09 18.55
CA LYS A 81 -2.00 11.46 18.17
C LYS A 81 -1.41 11.91 16.82
N GLN A 82 -0.18 11.51 16.52
CA GLN A 82 0.49 11.92 15.28
C GLN A 82 -0.02 11.10 14.10
N ALA A 83 -0.15 9.78 14.27
CA ALA A 83 -0.67 8.90 13.25
C ALA A 83 -2.11 9.27 12.84
N VAL A 84 -3.01 9.51 13.80
CA VAL A 84 -4.39 9.94 13.50
C VAL A 84 -4.40 11.26 12.72
N LYS A 85 -3.61 12.26 13.13
CA LYS A 85 -3.49 13.53 12.40
C LYS A 85 -2.98 13.33 10.97
N ALA A 86 -1.97 12.49 10.78
CA ALA A 86 -1.43 12.19 9.46
C ALA A 86 -2.45 11.50 8.55
N VAL A 87 -3.23 10.56 9.09
CA VAL A 87 -4.31 9.87 8.38
C VAL A 87 -5.41 10.83 7.93
N PHE A 88 -5.90 11.70 8.83
CA PHE A 88 -6.91 12.71 8.48
C PHE A 88 -6.38 13.73 7.48
N PHE A 89 -5.13 14.18 7.64
CA PHE A 89 -4.49 15.09 6.70
C PHE A 89 -4.33 14.46 5.31
N GLY A 90 -3.91 13.19 5.23
CA GLY A 90 -3.81 12.45 3.99
C GLY A 90 -5.16 12.28 3.28
N MET A 91 -6.20 11.90 4.03
CA MET A 91 -7.56 11.81 3.48
C MET A 91 -8.07 13.16 2.97
N ALA A 92 -7.87 14.24 3.73
CA ALA A 92 -8.27 15.58 3.31
C ALA A 92 -7.55 16.01 2.03
N PHE A 93 -6.25 15.71 1.90
CA PHE A 93 -5.47 16.00 0.69
C PHE A 93 -5.93 15.19 -0.52
N MET A 94 -6.21 13.89 -0.35
CA MET A 94 -6.71 13.02 -1.42
C MET A 94 -8.13 13.42 -1.87
N SER A 95 -8.97 13.89 -0.94
CA SER A 95 -10.31 14.40 -1.23
C SER A 95 -10.34 15.86 -1.71
N ALA A 96 -9.19 16.54 -1.78
CA ALA A 96 -9.10 17.93 -2.25
C ALA A 96 -9.11 18.06 -3.78
N ARG A 97 -9.50 17.01 -4.50
CA ARG A 97 -9.78 16.96 -5.93
C ARG A 97 -11.13 16.31 -6.18
#